data_AF-A0AAV9ZY69-F1
#
_entry.id   AF-A0AAV9ZY69-F1
#
_cell.length_a   1.000
_cell.length_b   1.000
_cell.length_c   1.000
_cell.angle_alpha   90.00
_cell.angle_beta   90.00
_cell.angle_gamma   90.00
#
_symmetry.space_group_name_H-M   'P 1'
#
loop_
_entity.id
_entity.type
_entity.pdbx_description
1 polymer ?
#
loop_
_entity_poly.entity_id
_entity_poly.type
_entity_poly.pdbx_seq_one_letter_code
_entity_poly.pdbx_strand_id
1 'polypeptide(L)'
;RNKIKISRTEKVECVVELSEIPERFPVPAVDTAYILDFSGDERAGKETKGGKLKGFDAFLKEEGHSWGKGSNGSTTRDTNCVVLGGIPTRRSTHKCNGAYKCEFFDPELLNGYERDDGEDMSLTRKIFDLQLTQNRTDSGSAAGKAVSFHRVVQGYKKRGCRKPGCRGHPVLRRLKSGPNADGKTMFVGCSGWTAADSFGHTYAAIPAEVDESIYATYHNGTAVPPSIFEDHDDDTGLCAHLAHPRHGKQPNCHGNVVIASIVPHKCPAVKIVYTSKDPAVKKCVVIFRGRHSHPPWPLKKPGRKAKEDVKKAADANGILGQTGGKLNNGTVSAVGSSISVKHPAYRDARRLRNDVAHLKQEATPAGLLWAGIVADYESDLKLPLPQRYIHHTRTIGETK
;
A
#
# COMPACT_ATOMS: atom_id res chain seq x y z
N ARG A 1 -3.07 28.10 -26.25
CA ARG A 1 -3.18 28.44 -24.80
C ARG A 1 -1.80 28.82 -24.29
N ASN A 2 -1.65 29.99 -23.65
CA ASN A 2 -0.36 30.43 -23.09
C ASN A 2 -0.01 29.58 -21.86
N LYS A 3 1.11 28.85 -21.93
CA LYS A 3 1.61 28.06 -20.80
C LYS A 3 2.39 28.95 -19.83
N ILE A 4 2.10 28.86 -18.55
CA ILE A 4 2.80 29.51 -17.44
C ILE A 4 4.15 28.81 -17.24
N LYS A 5 5.23 29.59 -17.19
CA LYS A 5 6.59 29.08 -16.98
C LYS A 5 6.82 28.85 -15.49
N ILE A 6 7.25 27.64 -15.12
CA ILE A 6 7.71 27.34 -13.76
C ILE A 6 9.23 27.41 -13.67
N SER A 7 9.92 26.82 -14.64
CA SER A 7 11.39 26.86 -14.75
C SER A 7 11.81 26.91 -16.22
N ARG A 8 13.12 26.79 -16.51
CA ARG A 8 13.61 26.73 -17.91
C ARG A 8 12.97 25.60 -18.72
N THR A 9 12.72 24.45 -18.09
CA THR A 9 12.26 23.22 -18.75
C THR A 9 10.82 22.83 -18.38
N GLU A 10 10.19 23.52 -17.43
CA GLU A 10 8.89 23.12 -16.88
C GLU A 10 7.86 24.24 -17.11
N LYS A 11 6.73 23.89 -17.72
CA LYS A 11 5.60 24.80 -17.98
C LYS A 11 4.29 24.12 -17.59
N VAL A 12 3.30 24.90 -17.18
CA VAL A 12 1.96 24.43 -16.80
C VAL A 12 0.90 25.30 -17.45
N GLU A 13 -0.35 24.85 -17.49
CA GLU A 13 -1.47 25.65 -17.97
C GLU A 13 -2.12 26.46 -16.84
N CYS A 14 -2.08 25.94 -15.61
CA CYS A 14 -2.72 26.57 -14.45
C CYS A 14 -1.77 26.61 -13.23
N VAL A 15 -1.94 27.62 -12.37
CA VAL A 15 -1.31 27.72 -11.05
C VAL A 15 -2.41 27.91 -10.02
N VAL A 16 -2.38 27.10 -8.97
CA VAL A 16 -3.36 27.11 -7.88
C VAL A 16 -2.63 27.24 -6.56
N GLU A 17 -3.05 28.17 -5.70
CA GLU A 17 -2.52 28.28 -4.34
C GLU A 17 -3.32 27.40 -3.39
N LEU A 18 -2.61 26.72 -2.49
CA LEU A 18 -3.16 25.86 -1.46
C LEU A 18 -2.60 26.30 -0.10
N SER A 19 -3.50 26.60 0.83
CA SER A 19 -3.17 26.96 2.21
C SER A 19 -2.82 25.76 3.08
N GLU A 20 -3.20 24.55 2.66
CA GLU A 20 -2.98 23.31 3.39
C GLU A 20 -2.49 22.21 2.47
N ILE A 21 -1.81 21.20 3.04
CA ILE A 21 -1.41 20.00 2.31
C ILE A 21 -2.65 19.11 2.19
N PRO A 22 -3.14 18.84 0.97
CA PRO A 22 -4.24 17.89 0.80
C PRO A 22 -3.81 16.51 1.29
N GLU A 23 -4.71 15.80 1.96
CA GLU A 23 -4.48 14.40 2.30
C GLU A 23 -4.12 13.63 1.04
N ARG A 24 -4.90 13.86 -0.03
CA ARG A 24 -4.71 13.40 -1.41
C ARG A 24 -4.51 14.57 -2.34
N PHE A 25 -3.36 14.65 -2.98
CA PHE A 25 -3.22 15.59 -4.08
C PHE A 25 -4.13 15.15 -5.23
N PRO A 26 -5.02 16.03 -5.73
CA PRO A 26 -5.66 15.79 -7.01
C PRO A 26 -4.58 15.75 -8.08
N VAL A 27 -4.73 14.86 -9.06
CA VAL A 27 -3.88 14.84 -10.25
C VAL A 27 -4.70 15.47 -11.36
N PRO A 28 -4.57 16.79 -11.58
CA PRO A 28 -5.53 17.53 -12.35
C PRO A 28 -5.55 17.08 -13.81
N ALA A 29 -6.74 17.14 -14.41
CA ALA A 29 -6.92 16.85 -15.83
C ALA A 29 -6.10 17.77 -16.74
N VAL A 30 -5.78 18.96 -16.25
CA VAL A 30 -4.98 20.00 -16.88
C VAL A 30 -3.62 20.10 -16.18
N ASP A 31 -2.56 20.41 -16.93
CA ASP A 31 -1.23 20.63 -16.36
C ASP A 31 -1.27 21.78 -15.33
N THR A 32 -1.25 21.48 -14.03
CA THR A 32 -1.33 22.49 -12.96
C THR A 32 -0.13 22.42 -12.03
N ALA A 33 0.33 23.59 -11.59
CA ALA A 33 1.23 23.74 -10.47
C ALA A 33 0.47 24.18 -9.22
N TYR A 34 0.65 23.46 -8.12
CA TYR A 34 0.13 23.82 -6.81
C TYR A 34 1.22 24.56 -6.01
N ILE A 35 0.96 25.79 -5.60
CA ILE A 35 1.79 26.53 -4.67
C ILE A 35 1.26 26.24 -3.26
N LEU A 36 2.02 25.49 -2.49
CA LEU A 36 1.73 25.25 -1.08
C LEU A 36 2.39 26.34 -0.25
N ASP A 37 1.60 27.09 0.51
CA ASP A 37 2.07 28.11 1.44
C ASP A 37 2.00 27.58 2.87
N PHE A 38 3.16 27.42 3.51
CA PHE A 38 3.27 26.94 4.88
C PHE A 38 3.41 28.08 5.90
N SER A 39 3.22 29.34 5.49
CA SER A 39 3.44 30.49 6.37
C SER A 39 2.53 30.49 7.60
N GLY A 40 1.30 29.99 7.45
CA GLY A 40 0.32 29.83 8.54
C GLY A 40 0.38 28.48 9.26
N ASP A 41 1.23 27.53 8.83
CA ASP A 41 1.31 26.22 9.47
C ASP A 41 2.45 26.19 10.51
N GLU A 42 2.09 26.33 11.78
CA GLU A 42 3.04 26.26 12.91
C GLU A 42 3.82 24.94 12.98
N ARG A 43 3.34 23.89 12.29
CA ARG A 43 4.02 22.60 12.21
C ARG A 43 5.15 22.62 11.19
N ALA A 44 5.12 23.51 10.21
CA ALA A 44 6.12 23.59 9.18
C ALA A 44 7.44 24.16 9.73
N GLY A 45 8.56 23.59 9.28
CA GLY A 45 9.89 24.07 9.66
C GLY A 45 10.36 23.72 11.08
N LYS A 46 9.59 22.98 11.90
CA LYS A 46 10.07 22.58 13.25
C LYS A 46 11.39 21.78 13.18
N GLU A 47 12.20 21.95 14.22
CA GLU A 47 13.50 21.30 14.33
C GLU A 47 13.39 19.77 14.38
N THR A 48 14.38 19.12 13.79
CA THR A 48 14.64 17.69 13.94
C THR A 48 15.33 17.40 15.28
N LYS A 49 15.43 16.13 15.69
CA LYS A 49 16.13 15.69 16.92
C LYS A 49 17.60 16.16 17.05
N GLY A 50 18.18 16.78 16.02
CA GLY A 50 19.52 17.37 16.04
C GLY A 50 19.56 18.90 15.87
N GLY A 51 18.48 19.62 16.21
CA GLY A 51 18.43 21.09 16.18
C GLY A 51 18.39 21.71 14.78
N LYS A 52 18.34 20.90 13.72
CA LYS A 52 18.24 21.40 12.33
C LYS A 52 16.79 21.55 11.93
N LEU A 53 16.42 22.72 11.40
CA LEU A 53 15.11 22.97 10.81
C LEU A 53 14.83 21.95 9.69
N LYS A 54 13.64 21.37 9.72
CA LYS A 54 13.21 20.43 8.71
C LYS A 54 12.80 21.16 7.44
N GLY A 55 13.38 20.78 6.30
CA GLY A 55 12.99 21.34 5.00
C GLY A 55 11.52 21.08 4.68
N PHE A 56 10.88 22.03 3.98
CA PHE A 56 9.46 21.94 3.62
C PHE A 56 9.11 20.73 2.75
N ASP A 57 10.06 20.18 1.99
CA ASP A 57 9.86 18.94 1.25
C ASP A 57 9.70 17.73 2.17
N ALA A 58 10.41 17.71 3.30
CA ALA A 58 10.30 16.65 4.28
C ALA A 58 8.98 16.76 5.06
N PHE A 59 8.52 17.98 5.35
CA PHE A 59 7.19 18.21 5.89
C PHE A 59 6.09 17.74 4.91
N LEU A 60 6.19 18.12 3.63
CA LEU A 60 5.29 17.64 2.57
C LEU A 60 5.29 16.10 2.45
N LYS A 61 6.47 15.48 2.57
CA LYS A 61 6.63 14.02 2.56
C LYS A 61 6.06 13.36 3.80
N GLU A 62 5.77 14.07 4.90
CA GLU A 62 5.20 13.54 6.15
C GLU A 62 3.70 13.68 6.25
N GLU A 63 3.15 14.80 5.81
CA GLU A 63 1.71 15.02 5.82
C GLU A 63 1.04 14.37 4.59
N GLY A 64 1.69 14.42 3.43
CA GLY A 64 1.08 13.96 2.18
C GLY A 64 1.16 12.45 1.92
N HIS A 65 0.52 12.05 0.82
CA HIS A 65 0.54 10.70 0.27
C HIS A 65 1.91 10.09 0.01
N SER A 66 1.98 8.76 0.06
CA SER A 66 3.21 7.99 -0.14
C SER A 66 3.59 7.89 -1.62
N TRP A 67 4.53 8.72 -2.05
CA TRP A 67 5.25 8.59 -3.32
C TRP A 67 6.55 7.81 -3.10
N GLY A 68 7.09 7.16 -4.13
CA GLY A 68 8.34 6.40 -4.01
C GLY A 68 9.29 6.61 -5.18
N LYS A 69 10.41 5.88 -5.15
CA LYS A 69 11.45 5.88 -6.20
C LYS A 69 11.81 7.30 -6.69
N GLY A 70 11.91 8.24 -5.76
CA GLY A 70 12.17 9.64 -6.05
C GLY A 70 13.58 10.07 -5.71
N SER A 71 14.05 11.13 -6.36
CA SER A 71 15.29 11.81 -5.97
C SER A 71 14.99 12.76 -4.81
N ASN A 72 15.98 13.03 -3.96
CA ASN A 72 15.90 14.14 -2.99
C ASN A 72 16.21 15.50 -3.64
N GLY A 73 16.37 15.54 -4.96
CA GLY A 73 16.92 16.68 -5.68
C GLY A 73 18.43 16.85 -5.45
N SER A 74 19.04 17.80 -6.16
CA SER A 74 20.43 18.16 -5.95
C SER A 74 20.54 19.22 -4.86
N THR A 75 21.51 19.08 -3.95
CA THR A 75 21.87 20.14 -3.01
C THR A 75 22.78 21.20 -3.63
N THR A 76 23.39 20.92 -4.77
CA THR A 76 24.41 21.76 -5.41
C THR A 76 23.95 22.41 -6.72
N ARG A 77 22.94 21.86 -7.39
CA ARG A 77 22.37 22.40 -8.64
C ARG A 77 20.99 22.94 -8.41
N ASP A 78 20.87 24.26 -8.58
CA ASP A 78 19.64 24.98 -8.34
C ASP A 78 18.83 25.19 -9.62
N THR A 79 17.52 25.29 -9.44
CA THR A 79 16.60 25.64 -10.50
C THR A 79 15.79 26.84 -10.05
N ASN A 80 15.83 27.93 -10.81
CA ASN A 80 15.04 29.11 -10.50
C ASN A 80 13.56 28.84 -10.78
N CYS A 81 12.71 29.09 -9.78
CA CYS A 81 11.27 28.90 -9.87
C CYS A 81 10.58 30.24 -10.11
N VAL A 82 10.10 30.46 -11.33
CA VAL A 82 9.54 31.75 -11.78
C VAL A 82 8.32 32.16 -10.97
N VAL A 83 7.43 31.21 -10.66
CA VAL A 83 6.20 31.48 -9.90
C VAL A 83 6.44 31.76 -8.42
N LEU A 84 7.66 31.55 -7.92
CA LEU A 84 8.10 31.98 -6.59
C LEU A 84 8.99 33.24 -6.67
N GLY A 85 8.81 34.08 -7.69
CA GLY A 85 9.63 35.28 -7.88
C GLY A 85 11.03 35.03 -8.43
N GLY A 86 11.27 33.86 -9.03
CA GLY A 86 12.57 33.52 -9.64
C GLY A 86 13.62 33.00 -8.65
N ILE A 87 13.24 32.72 -7.40
CA ILE A 87 14.18 32.27 -6.37
C ILE A 87 14.83 30.91 -6.71
N PRO A 88 16.08 30.67 -6.25
CA PRO A 88 16.73 29.36 -6.35
C PRO A 88 15.96 28.30 -5.54
N THR A 89 15.62 27.20 -6.22
CA THR A 89 14.93 26.07 -5.59
C THR A 89 15.63 24.74 -5.88
N ARG A 90 15.45 23.79 -4.96
CA ARG A 90 15.79 22.39 -5.19
C ARG A 90 14.63 21.68 -5.88
N ARG A 91 14.89 21.10 -7.05
CA ARG A 91 13.92 20.27 -7.78
C ARG A 91 14.08 18.81 -7.40
N SER A 92 13.01 18.18 -6.92
CA SER A 92 12.92 16.75 -6.68
C SER A 92 11.83 16.11 -7.54
N THR A 93 12.02 14.85 -7.92
CA THR A 93 11.07 14.11 -8.76
C THR A 93 10.79 12.76 -8.13
N HIS A 94 9.52 12.43 -7.96
CA HIS A 94 9.03 11.20 -7.31
C HIS A 94 8.07 10.49 -8.24
N LYS A 95 8.18 9.17 -8.35
CA LYS A 95 7.26 8.37 -9.17
C LYS A 95 6.21 7.72 -8.28
N CYS A 96 5.01 7.53 -8.81
CA CYS A 96 4.03 6.71 -8.12
C CYS A 96 4.55 5.26 -8.05
N ASN A 97 4.35 4.58 -6.91
CA ASN A 97 4.72 3.17 -6.77
C ASN A 97 3.75 2.23 -7.50
N GLY A 98 2.62 2.76 -7.98
CA GLY A 98 1.56 2.00 -8.64
C GLY A 98 0.82 1.05 -7.71
N ALA A 99 0.53 -0.14 -8.21
CA ALA A 99 -0.14 -1.21 -7.49
C ALA A 99 0.58 -2.54 -7.68
N TYR A 100 0.24 -3.52 -6.86
CA TYR A 100 0.48 -4.92 -7.15
C TYR A 100 -0.85 -5.58 -7.48
N LYS A 101 -0.87 -6.46 -8.47
CA LYS A 101 -2.06 -7.19 -8.87
C LYS A 101 -1.75 -8.66 -9.07
N CYS A 102 -2.76 -9.52 -8.96
CA CYS A 102 -2.64 -10.91 -9.41
C CYS A 102 -2.26 -10.96 -10.90
N GLU A 103 -1.46 -11.94 -11.30
CA GLU A 103 -1.08 -12.12 -12.69
C GLU A 103 -2.28 -12.41 -13.62
N PHE A 104 -3.37 -12.94 -13.05
CA PHE A 104 -4.67 -13.18 -13.68
C PHE A 104 -5.72 -12.13 -13.31
N PHE A 105 -5.28 -10.95 -12.86
CA PHE A 105 -6.16 -9.83 -12.54
C PHE A 105 -7.03 -9.45 -13.74
N ASP A 106 -8.31 -9.15 -13.51
CA ASP A 106 -9.23 -8.73 -14.56
C ASP A 106 -8.79 -7.39 -15.17
N PRO A 107 -8.30 -7.35 -16.43
CA PRO A 107 -7.82 -6.12 -17.03
C PRO A 107 -8.91 -5.05 -17.14
N GLU A 108 -10.18 -5.44 -17.25
CA GLU A 108 -11.30 -4.51 -17.40
C GLU A 108 -11.52 -3.62 -16.17
N LEU A 109 -11.12 -4.08 -14.97
CA LEU A 109 -11.22 -3.28 -13.75
C LEU A 109 -10.34 -2.03 -13.78
N LEU A 110 -9.28 -2.02 -14.58
CA LEU A 110 -8.35 -0.87 -14.72
C LEU A 110 -8.22 -0.38 -16.17
N ASN A 111 -8.99 -0.94 -17.10
CA ASN A 111 -8.91 -0.59 -18.52
C ASN A 111 -9.38 0.86 -18.72
N GLY A 112 -8.52 1.69 -19.32
CA GLY A 112 -8.77 3.12 -19.48
C GLY A 112 -8.95 3.90 -18.17
N TYR A 113 -8.70 3.28 -17.01
CA TYR A 113 -8.90 3.94 -15.74
C TYR A 113 -7.84 5.02 -15.52
N GLU A 114 -8.30 6.26 -15.42
CA GLU A 114 -7.50 7.40 -15.03
C GLU A 114 -8.19 8.10 -13.88
N ARG A 115 -7.43 8.43 -12.84
CA ARG A 115 -7.96 9.14 -11.69
C ARG A 115 -7.43 10.56 -11.64
N ASP A 116 -8.36 11.51 -11.70
CA ASP A 116 -8.16 12.94 -11.51
C ASP A 116 -8.55 13.40 -10.09
N ASP A 117 -9.62 12.82 -9.53
CA ASP A 117 -10.04 13.06 -8.14
C ASP A 117 -9.36 12.12 -7.14
N GLY A 118 -8.76 12.72 -6.11
CA GLY A 118 -8.20 12.01 -4.97
C GLY A 118 -9.24 11.21 -4.20
N GLU A 119 -10.45 11.74 -4.06
CA GLU A 119 -11.45 11.29 -3.10
C GLU A 119 -12.39 10.21 -3.62
N ASP A 120 -12.48 10.01 -4.94
CA ASP A 120 -13.29 8.94 -5.52
C ASP A 120 -12.77 7.55 -5.14
N MET A 121 -13.46 6.91 -4.19
CA MET A 121 -13.20 5.57 -3.69
C MET A 121 -14.10 4.50 -4.35
N SER A 122 -14.91 4.85 -5.35
CA SER A 122 -15.90 3.95 -5.97
C SER A 122 -15.26 2.66 -6.50
N LEU A 123 -14.22 2.77 -7.32
CA LEU A 123 -13.50 1.61 -7.85
C LEU A 123 -12.76 0.84 -6.75
N THR A 124 -12.23 1.53 -5.73
CA THR A 124 -11.62 0.86 -4.58
C THR A 124 -12.63 -0.04 -3.86
N ARG A 125 -13.87 0.47 -3.64
CA ARG A 125 -14.95 -0.31 -3.03
C ARG A 125 -15.35 -1.48 -3.91
N LYS A 126 -15.58 -1.24 -5.21
CA LYS A 126 -15.91 -2.31 -6.17
C LYS A 126 -14.87 -3.44 -6.16
N ILE A 127 -13.58 -3.10 -6.20
CA ILE A 127 -12.50 -4.10 -6.15
C ILE A 127 -12.50 -4.84 -4.81
N PHE A 128 -12.71 -4.13 -3.71
CA PHE A 128 -12.77 -4.74 -2.38
C PHE A 128 -13.95 -5.70 -2.25
N ASP A 129 -15.14 -5.32 -2.72
CA ASP A 129 -16.34 -6.15 -2.70
C ASP A 129 -16.15 -7.40 -3.56
N LEU A 130 -15.57 -7.26 -4.77
CA LEU A 130 -15.19 -8.40 -5.60
C LEU A 130 -14.18 -9.31 -4.91
N GLN A 131 -13.17 -8.76 -4.23
CA GLN A 131 -12.23 -9.57 -3.45
C GLN A 131 -12.92 -10.31 -2.30
N LEU A 132 -13.91 -9.71 -1.63
CA LEU A 132 -14.70 -10.37 -0.58
C LEU A 132 -15.54 -11.51 -1.15
N THR A 133 -16.24 -11.29 -2.27
CA THR A 133 -16.99 -12.33 -2.97
C THR A 133 -16.07 -13.46 -3.39
N GLN A 134 -14.93 -13.16 -4.02
CA GLN A 134 -13.94 -14.16 -4.42
C GLN A 134 -13.44 -14.99 -3.23
N ASN A 135 -13.11 -14.35 -2.11
CA ASN A 135 -12.66 -15.05 -0.90
C ASN A 135 -13.76 -15.96 -0.32
N ARG A 136 -15.03 -15.57 -0.42
CA ARG A 136 -16.18 -16.41 -0.01
C ARG A 136 -16.35 -17.59 -0.96
N THR A 137 -16.31 -17.35 -2.27
CA THR A 137 -16.42 -18.40 -3.29
C THR A 137 -15.27 -19.40 -3.21
N ASP A 138 -14.04 -18.91 -3.02
CA ASP A 138 -12.82 -19.74 -2.94
C ASP A 138 -12.68 -20.49 -1.60
N SER A 139 -13.62 -20.30 -0.66
CA SER A 139 -13.56 -20.88 0.66
C SER A 139 -13.88 -22.38 0.64
N GLY A 140 -12.87 -23.21 0.86
CA GLY A 140 -12.93 -24.60 1.35
C GLY A 140 -13.61 -25.68 0.51
N SER A 141 -14.69 -25.37 -0.20
CA SER A 141 -15.55 -26.33 -0.91
C SER A 141 -14.91 -26.85 -2.20
N ALA A 142 -15.35 -28.03 -2.66
CA ALA A 142 -14.89 -28.61 -3.93
C ALA A 142 -15.26 -27.71 -5.12
N ALA A 143 -16.45 -27.12 -5.07
CA ALA A 143 -16.96 -26.09 -5.97
C ALA A 143 -16.05 -24.86 -6.03
N GLY A 144 -15.77 -24.25 -4.88
CA GLY A 144 -14.93 -23.06 -4.78
C GLY A 144 -13.54 -23.29 -5.33
N LYS A 145 -12.96 -24.46 -5.05
CA LYS A 145 -11.64 -24.83 -5.59
C LYS A 145 -11.65 -24.97 -7.12
N ALA A 146 -12.70 -25.56 -7.69
CA ALA A 146 -12.87 -25.65 -9.14
C ALA A 146 -13.04 -24.27 -9.78
N VAL A 147 -13.80 -23.36 -9.16
CA VAL A 147 -13.94 -21.96 -9.59
C VAL A 147 -12.58 -21.26 -9.57
N SER A 148 -11.82 -21.34 -8.47
CA SER A 148 -10.49 -20.72 -8.37
C SER A 148 -9.55 -21.19 -9.50
N PHE A 149 -9.55 -22.50 -9.80
CA PHE A 149 -8.79 -23.04 -10.92
C PHE A 149 -9.31 -22.54 -12.27
N HIS A 150 -10.63 -22.44 -12.43
CA HIS A 150 -11.24 -21.88 -13.65
C HIS A 150 -10.80 -20.43 -13.92
N ARG A 151 -10.70 -19.58 -12.89
CA ARG A 151 -10.23 -18.19 -13.04
C ARG A 151 -8.81 -18.12 -13.62
N VAL A 152 -7.93 -19.02 -13.19
CA VAL A 152 -6.56 -19.14 -13.73
C VAL A 152 -6.59 -19.49 -15.20
N VAL A 153 -7.45 -20.43 -15.59
CA VAL A 153 -7.61 -20.89 -16.97
C VAL A 153 -8.19 -19.79 -17.86
N GLN A 154 -9.16 -19.01 -17.37
CA GLN A 154 -9.64 -17.80 -18.04
C GLN A 154 -8.51 -16.75 -18.18
N GLY A 155 -7.63 -16.66 -17.19
CA GLY A 155 -6.42 -15.84 -17.26
C GLY A 155 -5.50 -16.23 -18.41
N TYR A 156 -5.29 -17.54 -18.64
CA TYR A 156 -4.56 -18.02 -19.83
C TYR A 156 -5.29 -17.69 -21.14
N LYS A 157 -6.63 -17.77 -21.16
CA LYS A 157 -7.43 -17.39 -22.34
C LYS A 157 -7.22 -15.92 -22.71
N LYS A 158 -7.22 -15.00 -21.73
CA LYS A 158 -6.97 -13.57 -21.98
C LYS A 158 -5.51 -13.26 -22.36
N ARG A 159 -4.53 -13.95 -21.77
CA ARG A 159 -3.10 -13.75 -22.11
C ARG A 159 -2.69 -14.35 -23.47
N GLY A 160 -3.42 -15.35 -23.95
CA GLY A 160 -3.02 -16.15 -25.10
C GLY A 160 -2.03 -17.27 -24.73
N CYS A 161 -1.72 -18.11 -25.72
CA CYS A 161 -0.81 -19.24 -25.53
C CYS A 161 0.63 -18.77 -25.25
N ARG A 162 1.37 -19.52 -24.42
CA ARG A 162 2.78 -19.25 -24.14
C ARG A 162 3.68 -19.36 -25.37
N LYS A 163 3.30 -20.17 -26.37
CA LYS A 163 4.04 -20.33 -27.62
C LYS A 163 3.88 -19.07 -28.49
N PRO A 164 4.98 -18.38 -28.87
CA PRO A 164 4.90 -17.23 -29.77
C PRO A 164 4.17 -17.56 -31.08
N GLY A 165 3.25 -16.70 -31.48
CA GLY A 165 2.45 -16.87 -32.71
C GLY A 165 1.30 -17.88 -32.62
N CYS A 166 1.16 -18.62 -31.51
CA CYS A 166 0.02 -19.52 -31.33
C CYS A 166 -1.25 -18.75 -30.96
N ARG A 167 -2.33 -18.95 -31.74
CA ARG A 167 -3.67 -18.39 -31.51
C ARG A 167 -4.64 -19.36 -30.84
N GLY A 168 -4.13 -20.51 -30.38
CA GLY A 168 -4.94 -21.50 -29.68
C GLY A 168 -5.39 -21.01 -28.30
N HIS A 169 -6.48 -21.59 -27.82
CA HIS A 169 -7.10 -21.28 -26.54
C HIS A 169 -7.02 -22.47 -25.58
N PRO A 170 -7.18 -22.27 -24.26
CA PRO A 170 -7.24 -23.36 -23.30
C PRO A 170 -8.37 -24.34 -23.62
N VAL A 171 -8.08 -25.64 -23.56
CA VAL A 171 -9.05 -26.75 -23.73
C VAL A 171 -8.71 -27.88 -22.76
N LEU A 172 -9.74 -28.56 -22.26
CA LEU A 172 -9.59 -29.77 -21.46
C LEU A 172 -9.16 -30.94 -22.34
N ARG A 173 -8.10 -31.65 -21.95
CA ARG A 173 -7.55 -32.82 -22.66
C ARG A 173 -7.34 -33.97 -21.70
N ARG A 174 -7.48 -35.21 -22.18
CA ARG A 174 -7.16 -36.42 -21.41
C ARG A 174 -5.65 -36.69 -21.42
N LEU A 175 -5.14 -37.17 -20.30
CA LEU A 175 -3.78 -37.70 -20.20
C LEU A 175 -3.67 -39.03 -20.94
N LYS A 176 -2.56 -39.24 -21.65
CA LYS A 176 -2.33 -40.45 -22.45
C LYS A 176 -2.08 -41.70 -21.61
N SER A 177 -1.42 -41.53 -20.46
CA SER A 177 -0.91 -42.64 -19.63
C SER A 177 -1.81 -42.96 -18.42
N GLY A 178 -3.09 -42.57 -18.47
CA GLY A 178 -3.99 -42.72 -17.33
C GLY A 178 -3.82 -41.59 -16.28
N PRO A 179 -4.34 -41.79 -15.06
CA PRO A 179 -4.29 -40.78 -14.01
C PRO A 179 -2.86 -40.36 -13.64
N ASN A 180 -2.65 -39.09 -13.33
CA ASN A 180 -1.37 -38.60 -12.77
C ASN A 180 -1.23 -38.94 -11.27
N ALA A 181 -0.13 -38.51 -10.64
CA ALA A 181 0.13 -38.71 -9.20
C ALA A 181 -0.95 -38.10 -8.28
N ASP A 182 -1.68 -37.10 -8.77
CA ASP A 182 -2.78 -36.43 -8.07
C ASP A 182 -4.16 -37.07 -8.37
N GLY A 183 -4.18 -38.21 -9.07
CA GLY A 183 -5.39 -38.94 -9.45
C GLY A 183 -6.20 -38.30 -10.58
N LYS A 184 -5.67 -37.29 -11.28
CA LYS A 184 -6.36 -36.57 -12.36
C LYS A 184 -6.18 -37.26 -13.69
N THR A 185 -7.25 -37.37 -14.46
CA THR A 185 -7.23 -37.97 -15.81
C THR A 185 -7.15 -36.93 -16.93
N MET A 186 -7.31 -35.66 -16.60
CA MET A 186 -7.38 -34.54 -17.51
C MET A 186 -6.44 -33.40 -17.10
N PHE A 187 -6.13 -32.55 -18.07
CA PHE A 187 -5.36 -31.34 -17.89
C PHE A 187 -5.85 -30.27 -18.86
N VAL A 188 -5.48 -29.01 -18.60
CA VAL A 188 -5.77 -27.91 -19.51
C VAL A 188 -4.58 -27.72 -20.45
N GLY A 189 -4.80 -27.98 -21.74
CA GLY A 189 -3.81 -27.78 -22.80
C GLY A 189 -4.22 -26.65 -23.75
N CYS A 190 -3.43 -26.43 -24.81
CA CYS A 190 -3.77 -25.49 -25.88
C CYS A 190 -4.51 -26.21 -27.03
N SER A 191 -5.52 -25.58 -27.63
CA SER A 191 -6.22 -26.11 -28.82
C SER A 191 -5.32 -26.18 -30.05
N GLY A 192 -4.35 -25.25 -30.17
CA GLY A 192 -3.36 -25.23 -31.24
C GLY A 192 -2.14 -26.13 -31.01
N TRP A 193 -2.12 -26.91 -29.92
CA TRP A 193 -1.04 -27.86 -29.66
C TRP A 193 -1.14 -29.09 -30.57
N THR A 194 -0.01 -29.50 -31.14
CA THR A 194 0.16 -30.73 -31.91
C THR A 194 1.29 -31.57 -31.32
N ALA A 195 1.37 -32.86 -31.66
CA ALA A 195 2.44 -33.74 -31.17
C ALA A 195 3.86 -33.29 -31.60
N ALA A 196 3.97 -32.49 -32.66
CA ALA A 196 5.24 -31.89 -33.11
C ALA A 196 5.65 -30.69 -32.25
N ASP A 197 4.68 -30.07 -31.57
CA ASP A 197 4.95 -29.00 -30.63
C ASP A 197 5.27 -29.62 -29.27
N SER A 198 6.51 -29.49 -28.82
CA SER A 198 6.93 -29.90 -27.48
C SER A 198 6.22 -29.09 -26.38
N PHE A 199 6.82 -28.93 -25.19
CA PHE A 199 6.24 -28.23 -24.03
C PHE A 199 6.09 -26.70 -24.17
N GLY A 200 6.16 -26.14 -25.37
CA GLY A 200 6.10 -24.70 -25.63
C GLY A 200 4.70 -24.06 -25.51
N HIS A 201 3.63 -24.86 -25.54
CA HIS A 201 2.26 -24.37 -25.43
C HIS A 201 1.78 -24.25 -23.98
N THR A 202 0.63 -23.60 -23.79
CA THR A 202 -0.03 -23.55 -22.47
C THR A 202 -0.37 -24.96 -21.99
N TYR A 203 0.07 -25.26 -20.77
CA TYR A 203 -0.21 -26.48 -20.03
C TYR A 203 -0.49 -26.11 -18.57
N ALA A 204 -1.61 -26.58 -18.02
CA ALA A 204 -1.92 -26.49 -16.60
C ALA A 204 -2.50 -27.81 -16.11
N ALA A 205 -1.80 -28.44 -15.18
CA ALA A 205 -2.31 -29.60 -14.46
C ALA A 205 -3.47 -29.18 -13.55
N ILE A 206 -4.49 -30.03 -13.44
CA ILE A 206 -5.56 -29.87 -12.47
C ILE A 206 -4.98 -30.23 -11.10
N PRO A 207 -5.02 -29.33 -10.09
CA PRO A 207 -4.49 -29.62 -8.75
C PRO A 207 -5.25 -30.74 -8.03
N ALA A 208 -4.59 -31.47 -7.14
CA ALA A 208 -5.17 -32.58 -6.38
C ALA A 208 -6.50 -32.23 -5.71
N GLU A 209 -6.60 -31.02 -5.18
CA GLU A 209 -7.72 -30.52 -4.39
C GLU A 209 -8.93 -30.10 -5.25
N VAL A 210 -8.78 -30.03 -6.58
CA VAL A 210 -9.85 -29.68 -7.52
C VAL A 210 -10.58 -30.93 -7.96
N ASP A 211 -11.89 -31.00 -7.72
CA ASP A 211 -12.71 -32.05 -8.30
C ASP A 211 -12.74 -31.91 -9.83
N GLU A 212 -12.23 -32.92 -10.52
CA GLU A 212 -12.08 -32.93 -11.98
C GLU A 212 -13.43 -32.96 -12.70
N SER A 213 -14.45 -33.60 -12.10
CA SER A 213 -15.80 -33.67 -12.66
C SER A 213 -16.52 -32.32 -12.55
N ILE A 214 -16.38 -31.66 -11.40
CA ILE A 214 -16.94 -30.32 -11.17
C ILE A 214 -16.26 -29.32 -12.10
N TYR A 215 -14.92 -29.36 -12.20
CA TYR A 215 -14.19 -28.47 -13.10
C TYR A 215 -14.54 -28.68 -14.58
N ALA A 216 -14.73 -29.93 -15.02
CA ALA A 216 -15.17 -30.20 -16.40
C ALA A 216 -16.51 -29.53 -16.73
N THR A 217 -17.44 -29.50 -15.77
CA THR A 217 -18.72 -28.78 -15.91
C THR A 217 -18.50 -27.27 -16.11
N TYR A 218 -17.66 -26.66 -15.26
CA TYR A 218 -17.27 -25.25 -15.41
C TYR A 218 -16.58 -24.95 -16.74
N HIS A 219 -15.65 -25.81 -17.17
CA HIS A 219 -14.89 -25.59 -18.40
C HIS A 219 -15.76 -25.66 -19.66
N ASN A 220 -16.76 -26.54 -19.67
CA ASN A 220 -17.64 -26.75 -20.81
C ASN A 220 -18.82 -25.76 -20.84
N GLY A 221 -18.97 -24.90 -19.83
CA GLY A 221 -20.06 -23.94 -19.75
C GLY A 221 -21.43 -24.57 -19.50
N THR A 222 -21.46 -25.80 -18.96
CA THR A 222 -22.70 -26.46 -18.57
C THR A 222 -23.20 -25.85 -17.27
N ALA A 223 -24.50 -25.55 -17.18
CA ALA A 223 -25.10 -25.10 -15.93
C ALA A 223 -24.89 -26.17 -14.86
N VAL A 224 -24.35 -25.78 -13.71
CA VAL A 224 -24.07 -26.72 -12.63
C VAL A 224 -25.31 -26.88 -11.74
N PRO A 225 -25.70 -28.11 -11.33
CA PRO A 225 -26.90 -28.31 -10.52
C PRO A 225 -26.88 -27.50 -9.22
N PRO A 226 -27.99 -26.83 -8.83
CA PRO A 226 -28.07 -26.04 -7.60
C PRO A 226 -27.66 -26.80 -6.34
N SER A 227 -27.88 -28.12 -6.30
CA SER A 227 -27.52 -29.02 -5.20
C SER A 227 -26.02 -29.14 -4.92
N ILE A 228 -25.15 -28.67 -5.83
CA ILE A 228 -23.69 -28.64 -5.64
C ILE A 228 -23.22 -27.22 -5.21
N PHE A 229 -24.08 -26.19 -5.33
CA PHE A 229 -23.71 -24.75 -5.27
C PHE A 229 -24.62 -23.88 -4.40
N GLU A 230 -25.32 -24.42 -3.40
CA GLU A 230 -26.34 -23.67 -2.62
C GLU A 230 -25.88 -22.29 -2.07
N ASP A 231 -24.57 -22.02 -1.98
CA ASP A 231 -24.00 -20.75 -1.49
C ASP A 231 -22.98 -20.06 -2.44
N HIS A 232 -22.86 -20.48 -3.70
CA HIS A 232 -21.82 -19.95 -4.60
C HIS A 232 -22.41 -19.06 -5.71
N ASP A 233 -22.30 -17.74 -5.51
CA ASP A 233 -22.49 -16.77 -6.60
C ASP A 233 -21.62 -17.17 -7.81
N ASP A 234 -22.21 -17.11 -9.02
CA ASP A 234 -21.66 -17.48 -10.34
C ASP A 234 -20.40 -16.69 -10.77
N ASP A 235 -19.60 -16.15 -9.85
CA ASP A 235 -18.38 -15.41 -10.17
C ASP A 235 -17.24 -16.34 -10.63
N THR A 236 -17.40 -16.85 -11.85
CA THR A 236 -16.37 -17.51 -12.66
C THR A 236 -15.41 -16.50 -13.32
N GLY A 237 -15.56 -15.21 -12.99
CA GLY A 237 -14.80 -14.10 -13.55
C GLY A 237 -13.31 -14.15 -13.22
N LEU A 238 -12.56 -13.15 -13.71
CA LEU A 238 -11.13 -13.05 -13.42
C LEU A 238 -10.85 -12.52 -12.01
N CYS A 239 -9.62 -12.69 -11.55
CA CYS A 239 -9.22 -12.27 -10.21
C CYS A 239 -9.33 -10.74 -10.04
N ALA A 240 -9.85 -10.28 -8.90
CA ALA A 240 -9.92 -8.86 -8.56
C ALA A 240 -8.77 -8.42 -7.63
N HIS A 241 -7.79 -9.28 -7.38
CA HIS A 241 -6.77 -9.00 -6.36
C HIS A 241 -5.87 -7.82 -6.74
N LEU A 242 -6.02 -6.71 -6.01
CA LEU A 242 -5.22 -5.50 -6.11
C LEU A 242 -4.72 -5.09 -4.71
N ALA A 243 -3.42 -4.81 -4.59
CA ALA A 243 -2.77 -4.53 -3.32
C ALA A 243 -1.83 -3.33 -3.39
N HIS A 244 -1.73 -2.59 -2.27
CA HIS A 244 -0.79 -1.47 -2.16
C HIS A 244 0.65 -2.00 -2.25
N PRO A 245 1.60 -1.29 -2.91
CA PRO A 245 3.02 -1.66 -3.00
C PRO A 245 3.79 -1.86 -1.68
N ARG A 246 3.16 -1.61 -0.53
CA ARG A 246 3.74 -1.68 0.82
C ARG A 246 3.05 -2.73 1.69
N HIS A 247 2.09 -3.49 1.15
CA HIS A 247 1.31 -4.48 1.89
C HIS A 247 2.10 -5.77 2.25
N GLY A 248 3.42 -5.69 2.34
CA GLY A 248 4.31 -6.85 2.35
C GLY A 248 4.42 -7.47 0.96
N LYS A 249 5.59 -8.02 0.63
CA LYS A 249 5.77 -8.81 -0.59
C LYS A 249 5.10 -10.16 -0.36
N GLN A 250 3.79 -10.24 -0.53
CA GLN A 250 3.18 -11.55 -0.76
C GLN A 250 3.56 -11.94 -2.19
N PRO A 251 4.39 -12.97 -2.40
CA PRO A 251 4.80 -13.35 -3.74
C PRO A 251 3.60 -13.85 -4.56
N ASN A 252 2.56 -14.34 -3.87
CA ASN A 252 1.47 -15.09 -4.45
C ASN A 252 0.12 -14.51 -4.02
N CYS A 253 -0.86 -14.59 -4.94
CA CYS A 253 -2.25 -14.31 -4.67
C CYS A 253 -2.86 -15.45 -3.85
N HIS A 254 -3.73 -15.13 -2.90
CA HIS A 254 -4.35 -16.09 -1.98
C HIS A 254 -5.48 -16.89 -2.65
N GLY A 255 -5.16 -17.63 -3.71
CA GLY A 255 -6.02 -18.71 -4.21
C GLY A 255 -5.51 -20.03 -3.64
N ASN A 256 -6.37 -20.80 -2.97
CA ASN A 256 -6.01 -22.06 -2.31
C ASN A 256 -5.58 -23.19 -3.28
N VAL A 257 -5.69 -22.96 -4.59
CA VAL A 257 -5.64 -24.01 -5.61
C VAL A 257 -4.54 -23.80 -6.64
N VAL A 258 -4.22 -22.55 -6.98
CA VAL A 258 -3.09 -22.23 -7.85
C VAL A 258 -2.37 -21.02 -7.29
N ILE A 259 -1.07 -21.18 -7.13
CA ILE A 259 -0.15 -20.13 -6.70
C ILE A 259 0.05 -19.16 -7.88
N ALA A 260 -0.85 -18.19 -8.02
CA ALA A 260 -0.72 -17.11 -8.99
C ALA A 260 0.26 -16.05 -8.48
N SER A 261 1.19 -15.62 -9.33
CA SER A 261 2.18 -14.61 -8.95
C SER A 261 1.55 -13.24 -8.77
N ILE A 262 2.08 -12.44 -7.84
CA ILE A 262 1.77 -11.03 -7.71
C ILE A 262 2.73 -10.22 -8.58
N VAL A 263 2.18 -9.47 -9.54
CA VAL A 263 2.95 -8.70 -10.52
C VAL A 263 2.73 -7.19 -10.35
N PRO A 264 3.75 -6.36 -10.65
CA PRO A 264 3.63 -4.91 -10.53
C PRO A 264 2.73 -4.31 -11.62
N HIS A 265 1.82 -3.44 -11.22
CA HIS A 265 1.09 -2.51 -12.10
C HIS A 265 1.77 -1.14 -12.06
N LYS A 266 2.44 -0.76 -13.15
CA LYS A 266 3.16 0.51 -13.24
C LYS A 266 2.19 1.67 -13.43
N CYS A 267 2.35 2.71 -12.62
CA CYS A 267 1.58 3.94 -12.70
C CYS A 267 2.40 5.03 -13.39
N PRO A 268 1.83 5.77 -14.38
CA PRO A 268 2.56 6.79 -15.10
C PRO A 268 2.68 8.11 -14.33
N ALA A 269 1.91 8.29 -13.24
CA ALA A 269 1.93 9.51 -12.46
C ALA A 269 3.31 9.81 -11.83
N VAL A 270 3.75 11.06 -11.98
CA VAL A 270 5.00 11.60 -11.46
C VAL A 270 4.69 12.89 -10.70
N LYS A 271 5.29 13.05 -9.52
CA LYS A 271 5.25 14.27 -8.72
C LYS A 271 6.60 14.98 -8.78
N ILE A 272 6.59 16.23 -9.18
CA ILE A 272 7.76 17.12 -9.20
C ILE A 272 7.55 18.16 -8.10
N VAL A 273 8.56 18.39 -7.28
CA VAL A 273 8.50 19.37 -6.19
C VAL A 273 9.68 20.33 -6.32
N TYR A 274 9.38 21.62 -6.33
CA TYR A 274 10.35 22.71 -6.19
C TYR A 274 10.26 23.24 -4.76
N THR A 275 11.36 23.13 -4.02
CA THR A 275 11.45 23.58 -2.63
C THR A 275 12.43 24.72 -2.55
N SER A 276 12.00 25.85 -1.96
CA SER A 276 12.90 26.99 -1.73
C SER A 276 14.13 26.58 -0.91
N LYS A 277 15.29 27.12 -1.28
CA LYS A 277 16.48 27.07 -0.43
C LYS A 277 16.55 28.22 0.56
N ASP A 278 15.83 29.30 0.30
CA ASP A 278 15.67 30.41 1.23
C ASP A 278 14.71 29.98 2.36
N PRO A 279 15.18 29.89 3.63
CA PRO A 279 14.35 29.53 4.77
C PRO A 279 13.23 30.53 5.07
N ALA A 280 13.35 31.79 4.63
CA ALA A 280 12.31 32.80 4.78
C ALA A 280 11.10 32.50 3.88
N VAL A 281 11.33 31.84 2.74
CA VAL A 281 10.26 31.46 1.81
C VAL A 281 9.67 30.12 2.23
N LYS A 282 8.58 30.19 2.98
CA LYS A 282 7.81 29.03 3.47
C LYS A 282 6.89 28.43 2.40
N LYS A 283 7.30 28.40 1.13
CA LYS A 283 6.49 27.91 0.01
C LYS A 283 7.16 26.77 -0.76
N CYS A 284 6.34 25.85 -1.26
CA CYS A 284 6.76 24.81 -2.22
C CYS A 284 5.87 24.84 -3.45
N VAL A 285 6.40 24.49 -4.63
CA VAL A 285 5.60 24.24 -5.83
C VAL A 285 5.56 22.75 -6.12
N VAL A 286 4.37 22.19 -6.28
CA VAL A 286 4.13 20.78 -6.61
C VAL A 286 3.45 20.67 -7.97
N ILE A 287 3.99 19.82 -8.83
CA ILE A 287 3.46 19.58 -10.17
C ILE A 287 3.27 18.08 -10.34
N PHE A 288 2.17 17.69 -10.97
CA PHE A 288 1.91 16.32 -11.37
C PHE A 288 2.01 16.15 -12.89
N ARG A 289 2.59 15.04 -13.33
CA ARG A 289 2.67 14.64 -14.74
C ARG A 289 2.15 13.22 -14.90
N GLY A 290 1.33 13.00 -15.93
CA GLY A 290 0.63 11.73 -16.12
C GLY A 290 -0.47 11.53 -15.07
N ARG A 291 -1.45 10.69 -15.39
CA ARG A 291 -2.60 10.39 -14.52
C ARG A 291 -2.38 9.10 -13.74
N HIS A 292 -3.06 8.95 -12.60
CA HIS A 292 -2.98 7.69 -11.87
C HIS A 292 -3.77 6.62 -12.62
N SER A 293 -3.15 5.47 -12.89
CA SER A 293 -3.78 4.30 -13.52
C SER A 293 -4.25 3.24 -12.52
N HIS A 294 -4.45 3.63 -11.26
CA HIS A 294 -4.94 2.78 -10.19
C HIS A 294 -5.80 3.60 -9.23
N PRO A 295 -6.78 2.97 -8.55
CA PRO A 295 -7.66 3.67 -7.63
C PRO A 295 -6.92 4.16 -6.37
N PRO A 296 -7.51 5.06 -5.58
CA PRO A 296 -6.88 5.54 -4.36
C PRO A 296 -6.70 4.42 -3.35
N TRP A 297 -5.61 4.52 -2.59
CA TRP A 297 -5.41 3.66 -1.43
C TRP A 297 -6.03 4.28 -0.18
N PRO A 298 -6.53 3.47 0.76
CA PRO A 298 -6.93 3.97 2.08
C PRO A 298 -5.81 4.80 2.72
N LEU A 299 -6.19 5.80 3.51
CA LEU A 299 -5.27 6.66 4.24
C LEU A 299 -4.54 5.86 5.32
N LYS A 300 -3.46 5.18 4.94
CA LYS A 300 -2.70 4.31 5.85
C LYS A 300 -1.65 5.10 6.64
N LYS A 301 -1.28 6.30 6.22
CA LYS A 301 -0.15 7.02 6.81
C LYS A 301 -0.65 7.98 7.89
N PRO A 302 -0.22 7.83 9.16
CA PRO A 302 -0.56 8.80 10.19
C PRO A 302 0.19 10.10 9.91
N GLY A 303 -0.54 11.19 9.81
CA GLY A 303 0.00 12.55 9.76
C GLY A 303 0.47 13.00 11.15
N ARG A 304 1.02 14.21 11.24
CA ARG A 304 1.57 14.75 12.48
C ARG A 304 0.51 14.94 13.56
N LYS A 305 -0.68 15.44 13.22
CA LYS A 305 -1.79 15.59 14.18
C LYS A 305 -2.18 14.25 14.80
N ALA A 306 -2.16 13.17 14.00
CA ALA A 306 -2.43 11.82 14.48
C ALA A 306 -1.39 11.37 15.52
N LYS A 307 -0.10 11.66 15.27
CA LYS A 307 0.99 11.37 16.20
C LYS A 307 0.95 12.26 17.46
N GLU A 308 0.57 13.52 17.32
CA GLU A 308 0.39 14.45 18.45
C GLU A 308 -0.76 14.01 19.35
N ASP A 309 -1.89 13.57 18.78
CA ASP A 309 -2.99 12.97 19.55
C ASP A 309 -2.56 11.67 20.25
N VAL A 310 -1.76 10.82 19.59
CA VAL A 310 -1.18 9.62 20.23
C VAL A 310 -0.28 9.99 21.40
N LYS A 311 0.57 11.01 21.25
CA LYS A 311 1.43 11.52 22.32
C LYS A 311 0.59 12.08 23.47
N LYS A 312 -0.36 12.97 23.19
CA LYS A 312 -1.26 13.55 24.19
C LYS A 312 -1.99 12.47 24.99
N ALA A 313 -2.46 11.45 24.30
CA ALA A 313 -3.13 10.29 24.89
C ALA A 313 -2.19 9.43 25.76
N ALA A 314 -0.94 9.26 25.35
CA ALA A 314 0.08 8.54 26.12
C ALA A 314 0.50 9.32 27.37
N ASP A 315 0.72 10.63 27.24
CA ASP A 315 1.13 11.53 28.33
C ASP A 315 0.07 11.55 29.45
N ALA A 316 -1.21 11.62 29.07
CA ALA A 316 -2.33 11.62 30.02
C ALA A 316 -2.46 10.32 30.85
N ASN A 317 -1.89 9.20 30.38
CA ASN A 317 -2.06 7.89 30.99
C ASN A 317 -0.72 7.21 31.36
N GLY A 318 0.40 7.95 31.29
CA GLY A 318 1.76 7.45 31.53
C GLY A 318 2.30 6.58 30.38
N ILE A 319 3.36 7.05 29.70
CA ILE A 319 3.90 6.48 28.46
C ILE A 319 4.36 5.01 28.59
N LEU A 320 5.08 4.66 29.66
CA LEU A 320 5.74 3.34 29.79
C LEU A 320 4.74 2.18 29.92
N GLY A 321 3.57 2.42 30.52
CA GLY A 321 2.51 1.42 30.69
C GLY A 321 1.62 1.21 29.45
N GLN A 322 1.77 2.04 28.41
CA GLN A 322 0.88 2.02 27.25
C GLN A 322 1.18 0.88 26.29
N THR A 323 0.11 0.37 25.67
CA THR A 323 0.18 -0.50 24.48
C THR A 323 -0.72 0.09 23.41
N GLY A 324 -0.54 -0.29 22.14
CA GLY A 324 -1.42 0.20 21.08
C GLY A 324 -2.90 -0.09 21.35
N GLY A 325 -3.23 -1.24 21.95
CA GLY A 325 -4.61 -1.58 22.33
C GLY A 325 -5.15 -0.71 23.47
N LYS A 326 -4.37 -0.54 24.55
CA LYS A 326 -4.73 0.34 25.68
C LYS A 326 -4.94 1.78 25.22
N LEU A 327 -4.03 2.27 24.38
CA LEU A 327 -4.05 3.63 23.86
C LEU A 327 -5.19 3.85 22.86
N ASN A 328 -5.60 2.83 22.12
CA ASN A 328 -6.76 2.95 21.23
C ASN A 328 -8.08 3.04 22.02
N ASN A 329 -8.21 2.29 23.11
CA ASN A 329 -9.49 2.13 23.81
C ASN A 329 -9.63 3.05 25.04
N GLY A 330 -8.53 3.44 25.68
CA GLY A 330 -8.52 4.14 26.98
C GLY A 330 -8.35 5.66 26.91
N THR A 331 -8.49 6.29 25.74
CA THR A 331 -7.99 7.67 25.51
C THR A 331 -9.05 8.67 25.09
N VAL A 332 -10.33 8.26 25.16
CA VAL A 332 -11.49 9.10 24.84
C VAL A 332 -11.47 10.39 25.65
N SER A 333 -11.05 10.35 26.92
CA SER A 333 -10.94 11.54 27.79
C SER A 333 -9.87 12.54 27.32
N ALA A 334 -8.76 12.08 26.73
CA ALA A 334 -7.65 12.95 26.32
C ALA A 334 -7.82 13.54 24.92
N VAL A 335 -8.41 12.78 23.99
CA VAL A 335 -8.48 13.12 22.56
C VAL A 335 -9.89 13.16 21.98
N GLY A 336 -10.92 12.87 22.77
CA GLY A 336 -12.35 12.97 22.44
C GLY A 336 -12.97 11.70 21.84
N SER A 337 -12.17 10.75 21.36
CA SER A 337 -12.62 9.48 20.79
C SER A 337 -11.49 8.45 20.79
N SER A 338 -11.75 7.21 20.40
CA SER A 338 -10.67 6.25 20.14
C SER A 338 -9.77 6.74 19.00
N ILE A 339 -8.46 6.45 19.12
CA ILE A 339 -7.43 6.93 18.19
C ILE A 339 -7.69 6.44 16.76
N SER A 340 -8.09 5.18 16.58
CA SER A 340 -8.39 4.60 15.26
C SER A 340 -9.68 5.11 14.61
N VAL A 341 -10.62 5.64 15.39
CA VAL A 341 -11.82 6.31 14.87
C VAL A 341 -11.47 7.71 14.40
N LYS A 342 -10.72 8.46 15.21
CA LYS A 342 -10.28 9.82 14.86
C LYS A 342 -9.31 9.83 13.68
N HIS A 343 -8.40 8.86 13.64
CA HIS A 343 -7.32 8.76 12.67
C HIS A 343 -7.34 7.38 12.00
N PRO A 344 -7.98 7.24 10.82
CA PRO A 344 -8.16 5.95 10.13
C PRO A 344 -6.86 5.20 9.85
N ALA A 345 -5.73 5.90 9.76
CA ALA A 345 -4.40 5.31 9.62
C ALA A 345 -4.03 4.34 10.76
N TYR A 346 -4.61 4.51 11.95
CA TYR A 346 -4.37 3.65 13.11
C TYR A 346 -5.34 2.46 13.22
N ARG A 347 -6.25 2.27 12.27
CA ARG A 347 -6.96 0.98 12.13
C ARG A 347 -5.98 -0.17 11.87
N ASP A 348 -4.83 0.12 11.28
CA ASP A 348 -3.67 -0.76 11.29
C ASP A 348 -2.98 -0.69 12.66
N ALA A 349 -3.33 -1.64 13.54
CA ALA A 349 -2.80 -1.71 14.91
C ALA A 349 -1.27 -1.75 14.98
N ARG A 350 -0.57 -2.21 13.92
CA ARG A 350 0.89 -2.20 13.89
C ARG A 350 1.44 -0.79 13.91
N ARG A 351 0.80 0.16 13.23
CA ARG A 351 1.25 1.56 13.18
C ARG A 351 1.15 2.23 14.54
N LEU A 352 0.02 2.02 15.22
CA LEU A 352 -0.17 2.55 16.55
C LEU A 352 0.85 1.96 17.54
N ARG A 353 1.13 0.65 17.44
CA ARG A 353 2.20 0.01 18.22
C ARG A 353 3.58 0.62 17.95
N ASN A 354 3.91 0.89 16.68
CA ASN A 354 5.20 1.49 16.32
C ASN A 354 5.34 2.91 16.90
N ASP A 355 4.29 3.73 16.82
CA ASP A 355 4.33 5.10 17.37
C ASP A 355 4.40 5.08 18.90
N VAL A 356 3.67 4.17 19.57
CA VAL A 356 3.81 3.96 21.03
C VAL A 356 5.21 3.49 21.39
N ALA A 357 5.81 2.57 20.63
CA ALA A 357 7.18 2.12 20.87
C ALA A 357 8.20 3.26 20.71
N HIS A 358 8.00 4.16 19.74
CA HIS A 358 8.84 5.34 19.56
C HIS A 358 8.72 6.30 20.76
N LEU A 359 7.50 6.54 21.26
CA LEU A 359 7.31 7.36 22.47
C LEU A 359 8.00 6.75 23.70
N LYS A 360 7.94 5.42 23.86
CA LYS A 360 8.67 4.74 24.94
C LYS A 360 10.18 4.91 24.82
N GLN A 361 10.74 4.74 23.62
CA GLN A 361 12.15 4.97 23.36
C GLN A 361 12.57 6.42 23.65
N GLU A 362 11.70 7.40 23.39
CA GLU A 362 11.94 8.80 23.75
C GLU A 362 11.89 9.04 25.26
N ALA A 363 10.97 8.38 25.96
CA ALA A 363 10.85 8.49 27.41
C ALA A 363 12.00 7.78 28.15
N THR A 364 12.64 6.78 27.54
CA THR A 364 13.78 6.03 28.12
C THR A 364 15.00 6.07 27.19
N PRO A 365 15.78 7.16 27.17
CA PRO A 365 16.95 7.28 26.28
C PRO A 365 18.02 6.19 26.49
N ALA A 366 18.15 5.68 27.73
CA ALA A 366 19.06 4.59 28.07
C ALA A 366 18.58 3.20 27.56
N GLY A 367 17.40 3.15 26.92
CA GLY A 367 16.78 1.94 26.39
C GLY A 367 15.69 1.38 27.31
N LEU A 368 14.94 0.40 26.80
CA LEU A 368 13.80 -0.23 27.51
C LEU A 368 14.18 -1.50 28.28
N LEU A 369 15.46 -1.86 28.28
CA LEU A 369 15.99 -3.08 28.88
C LEU A 369 16.81 -2.74 30.14
N TRP A 370 17.74 -3.61 30.54
CA TRP A 370 18.54 -3.44 31.75
C TRP A 370 19.19 -2.06 31.91
N ALA A 371 19.76 -1.51 30.83
CA ALA A 371 20.37 -0.18 30.85
C ALA A 371 19.37 0.93 31.22
N GLY A 372 18.10 0.81 30.81
CA GLY A 372 17.03 1.70 31.22
C GLY A 372 16.71 1.57 32.71
N ILE A 373 16.60 0.34 33.20
CA ILE A 373 16.33 0.06 34.62
C ILE A 373 17.44 0.62 35.52
N VAL A 374 18.71 0.49 35.11
CA VAL A 374 19.85 1.06 35.83
C VAL A 374 19.79 2.59 35.82
N ALA A 375 19.48 3.22 34.69
CA ALA A 375 19.35 4.67 34.61
C ALA A 375 18.20 5.21 35.48
N ASP A 376 17.06 4.51 35.51
CA ASP A 376 15.92 4.86 36.37
C ASP A 376 16.30 4.70 37.86
N TYR A 377 17.04 3.63 38.21
CA TYR A 377 17.58 3.44 39.56
C TYR A 377 18.55 4.56 39.97
N GLU A 378 19.47 4.95 39.10
CA GLU A 378 20.39 6.07 39.34
C GLU A 378 19.65 7.41 39.51
N SER A 379 18.52 7.58 38.83
CA SER A 379 17.64 8.73 39.04
C SER A 379 16.95 8.68 40.42
N ASP A 380 16.41 7.52 40.80
CA ASP A 380 15.75 7.32 42.10
C ASP A 380 16.69 7.47 43.29
N LEU A 381 17.98 7.15 43.15
CA LEU A 381 18.98 7.41 44.20
C LEU A 381 19.07 8.89 44.60
N LYS A 382 18.68 9.81 43.71
CA LYS A 382 18.65 11.26 43.99
C LYS A 382 17.40 11.68 44.77
N LEU A 383 16.40 10.81 44.89
CA LEU A 383 15.17 11.07 45.62
C LEU A 383 15.27 10.59 47.09
N PRO A 384 14.52 11.20 48.02
CA PRO A 384 14.33 10.67 49.37
C PRO A 384 13.80 9.23 49.34
N LEU A 385 14.20 8.39 50.30
CA LEU A 385 13.81 6.97 50.37
C LEU A 385 12.31 6.69 50.14
N PRO A 386 11.36 7.47 50.73
CA PRO A 386 9.93 7.24 50.52
C PRO A 386 9.42 7.53 49.10
N GLN A 387 10.21 8.24 48.29
CA GLN A 387 9.86 8.65 46.93
C GLN A 387 10.52 7.79 45.86
N ARG A 388 11.39 6.85 46.25
CA ARG A 388 12.04 5.91 45.32
C ARG A 388 11.04 4.84 44.91
N TYR A 389 10.99 4.56 43.61
CA TYR A 389 10.25 3.43 43.05
C TYR A 389 11.15 2.19 42.95
N ILE A 390 12.41 2.37 42.54
CA ILE A 390 13.44 1.34 42.44
C ILE A 390 14.39 1.47 43.62
N HIS A 391 14.28 0.53 44.56
CA HIS A 391 15.11 0.54 45.77
C HIS A 391 16.47 -0.15 45.59
N HIS A 392 16.56 -1.12 44.68
CA HIS A 392 17.76 -1.93 44.46
C HIS A 392 17.72 -2.59 43.08
N THR A 393 18.89 -2.69 42.44
CA THR A 393 19.09 -3.44 41.19
C THR A 393 20.26 -4.41 41.38
N ARG A 394 20.13 -5.65 40.87
CA ARG A 394 21.19 -6.66 40.90
C ARG A 394 21.17 -7.48 39.62
N THR A 395 22.34 -7.70 39.03
CA THR A 395 22.54 -8.70 37.97
C THR A 395 22.92 -10.01 38.62
N ILE A 396 22.17 -11.08 38.34
CA ILE A 396 22.51 -12.45 38.76
C ILE A 396 22.95 -13.15 37.48
N GLY A 397 24.25 -13.46 37.38
CA GLY A 397 24.76 -14.30 36.30
C GLY A 397 24.65 -15.77 36.68
N GLU A 398 24.36 -16.63 35.70
CA GLU A 398 24.85 -18.01 35.75
C GLU A 398 26.38 -17.92 35.73
N THR A 399 27.00 -18.16 36.88
CA THR A 399 28.37 -18.65 36.91
C THR A 399 28.42 -19.90 36.04
N LYS A 400 29.24 -19.87 34.99
CA LYS A 400 29.60 -21.04 34.19
C LYS A 400 30.03 -22.21 35.06
#